data_AF-A0A517S8S7-F1
#
_entry.id   AF-A0A517S8S7-F1
#
_cell.length_a   1.000
_cell.length_b   1.000
_cell.length_c   1.000
_cell.angle_alpha   90.00
_cell.angle_beta   90.00
_cell.angle_gamma   90.00
#
_symmetry.space_group_name_H-M   'P 1'
#
loop_
_entity.id
_entity.type
_entity.pdbx_description
1 polymer ?
#
loop_
_entity_poly.entity_id
_entity_poly.type
_entity_poly.pdbx_seq_one_letter_code
_entity_poly.pdbx_strand_id
1 'polypeptide(L)'
;MSEQTAPPRRFRVSIASLLVVNAIISLQAALFLPAVDVARVRRGEAPLLPPAISSIQSDHPWWFLACIPILTTTLLAFVSGLMRAILPVRVRRHVVWRQPPTEPSPPLDLVNEGRTSAASLLIAGLSTLLLVIVAFHARSDRTNRRPSVTWVGPLADYVLQATLAGVCLSGIALVLGCYAFARTTHRILGFIGAFIAGLNLFGCCGFYAALYED
;
A
#
# COMPACT_ATOMS: atom_id res chain seq x y z
N MET A 1 -23.42 -42.36 -12.09
CA MET A 1 -22.76 -41.06 -12.30
C MET A 1 -22.03 -40.70 -11.03
N SER A 2 -20.71 -40.89 -10.99
CA SER A 2 -19.88 -40.48 -9.85
C SER A 2 -19.71 -38.96 -9.91
N GLU A 3 -20.20 -38.24 -8.91
CA GLU A 3 -19.81 -36.85 -8.65
C GLU A 3 -18.28 -36.79 -8.51
N GLN A 4 -17.61 -36.37 -9.58
CA GLN A 4 -16.23 -35.92 -9.51
C GLN A 4 -16.24 -34.63 -8.70
N THR A 5 -16.10 -34.76 -7.38
CA THR A 5 -15.81 -33.65 -6.48
C THR A 5 -14.48 -33.05 -6.94
N ALA A 6 -14.55 -31.86 -7.54
CA ALA A 6 -13.36 -31.11 -7.93
C ALA A 6 -12.44 -30.99 -6.70
N PRO A 7 -11.12 -31.26 -6.84
CA PRO A 7 -10.24 -31.23 -5.69
C PRO A 7 -10.25 -29.83 -5.05
N PRO A 8 -10.26 -29.73 -3.72
CA PRO A 8 -10.33 -28.44 -3.04
C PRO A 8 -9.16 -27.57 -3.48
N ARG A 9 -9.46 -26.33 -3.89
CA ARG A 9 -8.46 -25.32 -4.29
C ARG A 9 -7.49 -25.10 -3.13
N ARG A 10 -6.30 -25.69 -3.22
CA ARG A 10 -5.27 -25.56 -2.19
C ARG A 10 -4.76 -24.13 -2.17
N PHE A 11 -4.73 -23.51 -1.00
CA PHE A 11 -4.22 -22.16 -0.80
C PHE A 11 -2.75 -22.06 -1.27
N ARG A 12 -2.47 -21.19 -2.25
CA ARG A 12 -1.10 -20.94 -2.77
C ARG A 12 -0.70 -19.48 -2.69
N VAL A 13 0.29 -19.16 -1.88
CA VAL A 13 0.88 -17.82 -1.79
C VAL A 13 1.85 -17.61 -2.95
N SER A 14 1.65 -16.55 -3.72
CA SER A 14 2.51 -16.16 -4.83
C SER A 14 3.58 -15.19 -4.33
N ILE A 15 4.85 -15.59 -4.41
CA ILE A 15 5.98 -14.70 -4.07
C ILE A 15 5.97 -13.50 -5.00
N ALA A 16 5.76 -13.68 -6.31
CA ALA A 16 5.67 -12.56 -7.26
C ALA A 16 4.62 -11.52 -6.85
N SER A 17 3.46 -11.95 -6.36
CA SER A 17 2.42 -11.01 -5.90
C SER A 17 2.87 -10.24 -4.67
N LEU A 18 3.53 -10.90 -3.71
CA LEU A 18 4.12 -10.25 -2.53
C LEU A 18 5.20 -9.23 -2.93
N LEU A 19 6.03 -9.55 -3.92
CA LEU A 19 7.07 -8.65 -4.42
C LEU A 19 6.47 -7.40 -5.07
N VAL A 20 5.37 -7.52 -5.83
CA VAL A 20 4.67 -6.37 -6.40
C VAL A 20 4.10 -5.48 -5.29
N VAL A 21 3.43 -6.06 -4.29
CA VAL A 21 2.90 -5.28 -3.15
C VAL A 21 4.04 -4.57 -2.42
N ASN A 22 5.14 -5.28 -2.15
CA ASN A 22 6.30 -4.69 -1.50
C ASN A 22 6.91 -3.55 -2.30
N ALA A 23 7.05 -3.69 -3.62
CA ALA A 23 7.57 -2.65 -4.50
C ALA A 23 6.71 -1.37 -4.44
N ILE A 24 5.37 -1.53 -4.41
CA ILE A 24 4.44 -0.39 -4.28
C ILE A 24 4.63 0.30 -2.91
N ILE A 25 4.64 -0.46 -1.81
CA ILE A 25 4.75 0.09 -0.45
C ILE A 25 6.12 0.75 -0.24
N SER A 26 7.20 0.11 -0.69
CA SER A 26 8.55 0.65 -0.57
C SER A 26 8.78 1.90 -1.41
N LEU A 27 8.17 2.00 -2.60
CA LEU A 27 8.20 3.22 -3.40
C LEU A 27 7.47 4.37 -2.70
N GLN A 28 6.32 4.08 -2.09
CA GLN A 28 5.64 5.06 -1.25
C GLN A 28 6.55 5.51 -0.10
N ALA A 29 7.14 4.58 0.65
CA ALA A 29 8.05 4.91 1.74
C ALA A 29 9.24 5.77 1.28
N ALA A 30 9.83 5.46 0.12
CA ALA A 30 10.95 6.20 -0.45
C ALA A 30 10.58 7.66 -0.81
N LEU A 31 9.32 7.92 -1.20
CA LEU A 31 8.85 9.28 -1.49
C LEU A 31 8.63 10.10 -0.20
N PHE A 32 8.17 9.46 0.88
CA PHE A 32 7.69 10.18 2.06
C PHE A 32 8.66 10.28 3.22
N LEU A 33 9.52 9.27 3.43
CA LEU A 33 10.56 9.31 4.46
C LEU A 33 11.37 10.62 4.40
N PRO A 34 11.83 11.10 3.23
CA PRO A 34 12.50 12.40 3.09
C PRO A 34 11.71 13.59 3.62
N ALA A 35 10.41 13.66 3.30
CA ALA A 35 9.57 14.79 3.68
C ALA A 35 9.34 14.82 5.19
N VAL A 36 9.12 13.65 5.80
CA VAL A 36 8.96 13.54 7.26
C VAL A 36 10.29 13.86 7.96
N ASP A 37 11.43 13.40 7.43
CA ASP A 37 12.75 13.66 7.99
C ASP A 37 13.07 15.16 8.05
N VAL A 38 12.82 15.88 6.94
CA VAL A 38 12.98 17.34 6.86
C VAL A 38 12.09 18.05 7.89
N ALA A 39 10.84 17.63 8.03
CA ALA A 39 9.91 18.25 8.96
C ALA A 39 10.32 18.03 10.43
N ARG A 40 10.83 16.82 10.77
CA ARG A 40 11.36 16.52 12.11
C ARG A 40 12.58 17.36 12.46
N VAL A 41 13.53 17.49 11.52
CA VAL A 41 14.73 18.32 11.72
C VAL A 41 14.34 19.79 11.96
N ARG A 42 13.33 20.31 11.26
CA ARG A 42 12.83 21.69 11.49
C ARG A 42 12.24 21.90 12.90
N ARG A 43 11.67 20.85 13.50
CA ARG A 43 11.15 20.86 14.88
C ARG A 43 12.23 20.62 15.95
N GLY A 44 13.49 20.45 15.55
CA GLY A 44 14.59 20.13 16.47
C GLY A 44 14.55 18.69 16.98
N GLU A 45 13.78 17.81 16.34
CA GLU A 45 13.77 16.38 16.64
C GLU A 45 14.90 15.64 15.94
N ALA A 46 15.23 14.44 16.44
CA ALA A 46 16.18 13.56 15.78
C ALA A 46 15.67 13.09 14.41
N PRO A 47 16.52 13.09 13.36
CA PRO A 47 16.14 12.58 12.04
C PRO A 47 15.77 11.09 12.10
N LEU A 48 14.79 10.70 11.29
CA LEU A 48 14.43 9.31 11.02
C LEU A 48 15.47 8.61 10.16
N LEU A 49 16.04 9.34 9.19
CA LEU A 49 17.03 8.77 8.29
C LEU A 49 18.42 8.81 8.94
N PRO A 50 19.16 7.70 8.91
CA PRO A 50 20.56 7.70 9.29
C PRO A 50 21.36 8.72 8.46
N PRO A 51 22.43 9.35 9.01
CA PRO A 51 23.19 10.39 8.32
C PRO A 51 23.75 9.97 6.95
N ALA A 52 24.15 8.71 6.81
CA ALA A 52 24.64 8.17 5.54
C ALA A 52 23.55 8.15 4.45
N ILE A 53 22.30 7.89 4.85
CA ILE A 53 21.16 7.84 3.93
C ILE A 53 20.69 9.26 3.60
N SER A 54 20.71 10.17 4.57
CA SER A 54 20.32 11.57 4.34
C SER A 54 21.28 12.29 3.38
N SER A 55 22.59 12.01 3.43
CA SER A 55 23.57 12.53 2.47
C SER A 55 23.33 12.02 1.05
N ILE A 56 23.00 10.73 0.89
CA ILE A 56 22.68 10.18 -0.44
C ILE A 56 21.39 10.81 -0.98
N GLN A 57 20.41 11.04 -0.11
CA GLN A 57 19.14 11.69 -0.49
C GLN A 57 19.34 13.14 -0.94
N SER A 58 20.19 13.92 -0.26
CA SER A 58 20.45 15.31 -0.64
C SER A 58 21.15 15.42 -2.00
N ASP A 59 22.11 14.55 -2.25
CA ASP A 59 22.97 14.64 -3.43
C ASP A 59 22.31 13.96 -4.64
N HIS A 60 21.58 12.86 -4.42
CA HIS A 60 20.98 12.03 -5.46
C HIS A 60 19.56 11.55 -5.07
N PRO A 61 18.55 12.44 -5.09
CA PRO A 61 17.19 12.11 -4.67
C PRO A 61 16.56 10.99 -5.53
N TRP A 62 16.88 10.94 -6.82
CA TRP A 62 16.39 9.91 -7.72
C TRP A 62 17.00 8.52 -7.43
N TRP A 63 18.24 8.45 -6.93
CA TRP A 63 18.82 7.19 -6.45
C TRP A 63 18.04 6.68 -5.25
N PHE A 64 17.71 7.55 -4.29
CA PHE A 64 16.92 7.14 -3.14
C PHE A 64 15.56 6.55 -3.55
N LEU A 65 14.88 7.20 -4.50
CA LEU A 65 13.58 6.77 -5.03
C LEU A 65 13.65 5.44 -5.79
N ALA A 66 14.70 5.19 -6.55
CA ALA A 66 14.84 3.96 -7.32
C ALA A 66 15.43 2.80 -6.48
N CYS A 67 16.45 3.08 -5.66
CA CYS A 67 17.20 2.07 -4.93
C CYS A 67 16.40 1.48 -3.77
N ILE A 68 15.60 2.26 -3.04
CA ILE A 68 14.83 1.74 -1.89
C ILE A 68 13.86 0.62 -2.34
N PRO A 69 13.01 0.81 -3.38
CA PRO A 69 12.13 -0.25 -3.85
C PRO A 69 12.86 -1.46 -4.41
N ILE A 70 13.93 -1.22 -5.17
CA ILE A 70 14.75 -2.29 -5.75
C ILE A 70 15.41 -3.12 -4.64
N LEU A 71 16.09 -2.48 -3.69
CA LEU A 71 16.81 -3.15 -2.61
C LEU A 71 15.85 -3.94 -1.71
N THR A 72 14.76 -3.31 -1.26
CA THR A 72 13.78 -3.99 -0.39
C THR A 72 13.10 -5.15 -1.09
N THR A 73 12.74 -4.99 -2.36
CA THR A 73 12.11 -6.06 -3.15
C THR A 73 13.10 -7.18 -3.45
N THR A 74 14.36 -6.87 -3.76
CA THR A 74 15.41 -7.86 -3.97
C THR A 74 15.71 -8.62 -2.69
N LEU A 75 15.79 -7.93 -1.55
CA LEU A 75 15.97 -8.55 -0.24
C LEU A 75 14.80 -9.46 0.10
N LEU A 76 13.55 -9.02 -0.13
CA LEU A 76 12.36 -9.84 0.10
C LEU A 76 12.34 -11.07 -0.81
N ALA A 77 12.76 -10.94 -2.07
CA ALA A 77 12.89 -12.05 -3.01
C ALA A 77 13.94 -13.05 -2.53
N PHE A 78 15.10 -12.56 -2.09
CA PHE A 78 16.18 -13.38 -1.54
C PHE A 78 15.74 -14.14 -0.28
N VAL A 79 15.16 -13.45 0.69
CA VAL A 79 14.62 -14.05 1.93
C VAL A 79 13.53 -15.05 1.61
N SER A 80 12.61 -14.73 0.69
CA SER A 80 11.57 -15.66 0.24
C SER A 80 12.14 -16.90 -0.42
N GLY A 81 13.21 -16.74 -1.21
CA GLY A 81 13.94 -17.85 -1.84
C GLY A 81 14.62 -18.73 -0.81
N LEU A 82 15.31 -18.14 0.17
CA LEU A 82 15.97 -18.85 1.25
C LEU A 82 14.96 -19.60 2.15
N MET A 83 13.89 -18.93 2.54
CA MET A 83 12.77 -19.53 3.27
C MET A 83 12.19 -20.71 2.51
N ARG A 84 11.97 -20.57 1.20
CA ARG A 84 11.50 -21.67 0.35
C ARG A 84 12.49 -22.83 0.31
N ALA A 85 13.80 -22.56 0.31
CA ALA A 85 14.86 -23.57 0.29
C ALA A 85 14.87 -24.42 1.58
N ILE A 86 14.57 -23.83 2.74
CA ILE A 86 14.49 -24.56 4.01
C ILE A 86 13.12 -25.20 4.28
N LEU A 87 12.06 -24.78 3.59
CA LEU A 87 10.72 -25.31 3.82
C LEU A 87 10.59 -26.80 3.41
N PRO A 88 9.88 -27.63 4.22
CA PRO A 88 9.57 -29.01 3.85
C PRO A 88 8.80 -29.10 2.54
N VAL A 89 9.00 -30.19 1.78
CA VAL A 89 8.37 -30.41 0.47
C VAL A 89 6.84 -30.22 0.50
N ARG A 90 6.18 -30.59 1.60
CA ARG A 90 4.73 -30.43 1.80
C ARG A 90 4.31 -28.96 1.83
N VAL A 91 5.09 -28.09 2.48
CA VAL A 91 4.79 -26.65 2.62
C VAL A 91 5.24 -25.87 1.37
N ARG A 92 6.37 -26.27 0.76
CA ARG A 92 6.91 -25.66 -0.47
C ARG A 92 5.90 -25.68 -1.64
N ARG A 93 4.92 -26.59 -1.64
CA ARG A 93 3.84 -26.64 -2.64
C ARG A 93 2.80 -25.51 -2.48
N HIS A 94 2.69 -24.92 -1.28
CA HIS A 94 1.77 -23.83 -0.96
C HIS A 94 2.41 -22.46 -1.17
N VAL A 95 3.73 -22.38 -1.26
CA VAL A 95 4.46 -21.14 -1.59
C VAL A 95 4.97 -21.31 -3.02
N VAL A 96 4.57 -20.48 -3.97
CA VAL A 96 4.97 -20.60 -5.40
C VAL A 96 5.59 -19.30 -5.88
N TRP A 97 6.61 -19.37 -6.75
CA TRP A 97 7.24 -18.17 -7.32
C TRP A 97 6.23 -17.37 -8.15
N ARG A 98 5.49 -18.08 -8.99
CA ARG A 98 4.41 -17.55 -9.81
C ARG A 98 3.20 -18.47 -9.65
N GLN A 99 2.01 -17.91 -9.49
CA GLN A 99 0.80 -18.70 -9.58
C GLN A 99 0.64 -19.22 -11.02
N PRO A 100 0.34 -20.52 -11.20
CA PRO A 100 -0.01 -21.04 -12.51
C PRO A 100 -1.28 -20.33 -13.03
N PRO A 101 -1.50 -20.29 -14.36
CA PRO A 101 -2.71 -19.74 -14.93
C PRO A 101 -3.93 -20.36 -14.24
N THR A 102 -4.84 -19.52 -13.74
CA THR A 102 -6.06 -19.99 -13.08
C THR A 102 -6.89 -20.73 -14.12
N GLU A 103 -7.11 -22.04 -13.93
CA GLU A 103 -8.15 -22.76 -14.67
C GLU A 103 -9.50 -22.08 -14.42
N PRO A 104 -10.39 -21.99 -15.43
CA PRO A 104 -11.67 -21.30 -15.30
C PRO A 104 -12.44 -21.84 -14.08
N SER A 105 -12.75 -20.94 -13.15
CA SER A 105 -13.49 -21.27 -11.92
C SER A 105 -14.90 -21.76 -12.28
N PRO A 106 -15.46 -22.74 -11.54
CA PRO A 106 -16.87 -23.08 -11.67
C PRO A 106 -17.75 -21.86 -11.34
N PRO A 107 -18.98 -21.77 -11.89
CA PRO A 107 -19.78 -20.54 -11.86
C PRO A 107 -20.14 -20.02 -10.46
N LEU A 108 -20.21 -20.89 -9.45
CA LEU A 108 -20.47 -20.48 -8.06
C LEU A 108 -19.29 -19.70 -7.45
N ASP A 109 -18.06 -20.02 -7.82
CA ASP A 109 -16.86 -19.36 -7.31
C ASP A 109 -16.70 -17.97 -7.93
N LEU A 110 -17.18 -17.74 -9.16
CA LEU A 110 -17.14 -16.43 -9.83
C LEU A 110 -17.90 -15.35 -9.04
N VAL A 111 -19.04 -15.70 -8.44
CA VAL A 111 -19.85 -14.77 -7.63
C VAL A 111 -19.10 -14.35 -6.37
N ASN A 112 -18.45 -15.28 -5.67
CA ASN A 112 -17.66 -14.96 -4.48
C ASN A 112 -16.33 -14.26 -4.81
N GLU A 113 -15.71 -14.60 -5.94
CA GLU A 113 -14.50 -13.93 -6.43
C GLU A 113 -14.77 -12.45 -6.77
N GLY A 114 -15.89 -12.14 -7.45
CA GLY A 114 -16.30 -10.77 -7.76
C GLY A 114 -16.52 -9.89 -6.52
N ARG A 115 -17.01 -10.47 -5.41
CA ARG A 115 -17.23 -9.74 -4.15
C ARG A 115 -15.93 -9.20 -3.55
N THR A 116 -14.82 -9.92 -3.68
CA THR A 116 -13.53 -9.47 -3.14
C THR A 116 -12.95 -8.29 -3.92
N SER A 117 -13.03 -8.33 -5.26
CA SER A 117 -12.64 -7.21 -6.13
C SER A 117 -13.53 -5.99 -5.91
N ALA A 118 -14.85 -6.21 -5.79
CA ALA A 118 -15.81 -5.15 -5.49
C ALA A 118 -15.58 -4.55 -4.09
N ALA A 119 -15.31 -5.37 -3.08
CA ALA A 119 -15.01 -4.91 -1.73
C ALA A 119 -13.74 -4.06 -1.68
N SER A 120 -12.66 -4.47 -2.36
CA SER A 120 -11.44 -3.66 -2.49
C SER A 120 -11.75 -2.28 -3.07
N LEU A 121 -12.51 -2.23 -4.17
CA LEU A 121 -12.88 -0.98 -4.82
C LEU A 121 -13.77 -0.10 -3.94
N LEU A 122 -14.77 -0.68 -3.26
CA LEU A 122 -15.66 0.03 -2.35
C LEU A 122 -14.90 0.61 -1.15
N ILE A 123 -14.01 -0.18 -0.53
CA ILE A 123 -13.20 0.28 0.61
C ILE A 123 -12.22 1.37 0.15
N ALA A 124 -11.61 1.23 -1.03
CA ALA A 124 -10.76 2.27 -1.62
C ALA A 124 -11.56 3.56 -1.84
N GLY A 125 -12.77 3.47 -2.39
CA GLY A 125 -13.65 4.62 -2.62
C GLY A 125 -14.11 5.30 -1.33
N LEU A 126 -14.47 4.53 -0.30
CA LEU A 126 -14.80 5.06 1.03
C LEU A 126 -13.61 5.79 1.64
N SER A 127 -12.41 5.24 1.49
CA SER A 127 -11.19 5.92 1.92
C SER A 127 -10.96 7.21 1.14
N THR A 128 -11.17 7.22 -0.17
CA THR A 128 -11.00 8.43 -0.99
C THR A 128 -11.98 9.51 -0.54
N LEU A 129 -13.25 9.16 -0.34
CA LEU A 129 -14.28 10.09 0.15
C LEU A 129 -13.86 10.72 1.48
N LEU A 130 -13.41 9.89 2.42
CA LEU A 130 -13.00 10.35 3.75
C LEU A 130 -11.79 11.30 3.67
N LEU A 131 -10.80 11.00 2.83
CA LEU A 131 -9.63 11.86 2.61
C LEU A 131 -9.98 13.16 1.89
N VAL A 132 -10.95 13.14 0.98
CA VAL A 132 -11.48 14.34 0.33
C VAL A 132 -12.19 15.24 1.34
N ILE A 133 -13.01 14.68 2.23
CA ILE A 133 -13.65 15.43 3.33
C ILE A 133 -12.59 16.11 4.19
N VAL A 134 -11.55 15.36 4.57
CA VAL A 134 -10.39 15.88 5.31
C VAL A 134 -9.70 17.02 4.55
N ALA A 135 -9.45 16.85 3.26
CA ALA A 135 -8.81 17.87 2.43
C ALA A 135 -9.63 19.16 2.33
N PHE A 136 -10.98 19.07 2.29
CA PHE A 136 -11.85 20.26 2.32
C PHE A 136 -11.79 21.05 3.62
N HIS A 137 -11.38 20.43 4.73
CA HIS A 137 -11.20 21.09 6.02
C HIS A 137 -9.78 21.67 6.19
N ALA A 138 -8.87 21.41 5.24
CA ALA A 138 -7.55 22.01 5.21
C ALA A 138 -7.62 23.47 4.72
N ARG A 139 -7.15 24.44 5.51
CA ARG A 139 -6.87 25.80 5.04
C ARG A 139 -5.39 26.10 5.17
N SER A 140 -4.77 26.46 4.05
CA SER A 140 -3.44 27.04 4.04
C SER A 140 -3.54 28.52 4.40
N ASP A 141 -3.09 28.87 5.60
CA ASP A 141 -2.83 30.27 5.93
C ASP A 141 -1.42 30.65 5.47
N ARG A 142 -1.33 31.65 4.59
CA ARG A 142 -0.07 32.17 4.04
C ARG A 142 0.26 33.56 4.56
N THR A 143 -0.51 34.10 5.51
CA THR A 143 -0.37 35.50 5.93
C THR A 143 0.94 35.80 6.67
N ASN A 144 1.62 34.81 7.27
CA ASN A 144 2.77 35.04 8.16
C ASN A 144 4.16 34.57 7.64
N ARG A 145 4.40 34.47 6.32
CA ARG A 145 5.67 33.97 5.72
C ARG A 145 6.09 32.55 6.17
N ARG A 146 5.33 31.91 7.06
CA ARG A 146 5.37 30.49 7.38
C ARG A 146 4.04 29.91 6.90
N PRO A 147 4.03 28.98 5.94
CA PRO A 147 2.80 28.30 5.57
C PRO A 147 2.35 27.49 6.78
N SER A 148 1.20 27.83 7.35
CA SER A 148 0.59 27.00 8.40
C SER A 148 -0.72 26.40 7.90
N VAL A 149 -0.91 25.09 8.09
CA VAL A 149 -2.13 24.39 7.71
C VAL A 149 -3.08 24.39 8.91
N THR A 150 -4.01 25.33 8.87
CA THR A 150 -5.09 25.43 9.86
C THR A 150 -6.26 24.53 9.47
N TRP A 151 -6.80 23.80 10.43
CA TRP A 151 -7.99 22.96 10.25
C TRP A 151 -9.22 23.77 10.61
N VAL A 152 -10.11 24.01 9.66
CA VAL A 152 -11.30 24.85 9.88
C VAL A 152 -12.57 24.08 9.54
N GLY A 153 -13.54 24.13 10.45
CA GLY A 153 -14.87 23.54 10.27
C GLY A 153 -15.28 22.60 11.41
N PRO A 154 -16.50 22.03 11.34
CA PRO A 154 -17.07 21.23 12.42
C PRO A 154 -16.33 19.91 12.67
N LEU A 155 -15.48 19.49 11.73
CA LEU A 155 -14.69 18.25 11.83
C LEU A 155 -13.21 18.49 12.12
N ALA A 156 -12.79 19.73 12.41
CA ALA A 156 -11.37 20.09 12.62
C ALA A 156 -10.67 19.20 13.65
N ASP A 157 -11.33 18.91 14.77
CA ASP A 157 -10.78 18.09 15.86
C ASP A 157 -10.64 16.60 15.48
N TYR A 158 -11.42 16.15 14.48
CA TYR A 158 -11.45 14.77 14.02
C TYR A 158 -10.56 14.52 12.80
N VAL A 159 -9.92 15.56 12.26
CA VAL A 159 -9.12 15.48 11.04
C VAL A 159 -8.04 14.42 11.13
N LEU A 160 -7.26 14.38 12.22
CA LEU A 160 -6.20 13.39 12.40
C LEU A 160 -6.76 11.95 12.44
N GLN A 161 -7.87 11.76 13.15
CA GLN A 161 -8.53 10.46 13.28
C GLN A 161 -9.12 9.99 11.95
N ALA A 162 -9.71 10.92 11.19
CA ALA A 162 -10.19 10.66 9.84
C ALA A 162 -9.02 10.30 8.91
N THR A 163 -7.91 11.05 8.90
CA THR A 163 -6.73 10.70 8.09
C THR A 163 -6.21 9.31 8.43
N LEU A 164 -6.12 8.96 9.73
CA LEU A 164 -5.72 7.61 10.17
C LEU A 164 -6.68 6.53 9.69
N ALA A 165 -7.99 6.77 9.77
CA ALA A 165 -8.99 5.85 9.26
C ALA A 165 -8.87 5.67 7.74
N GLY A 166 -8.65 6.75 6.99
CA GLY A 166 -8.39 6.71 5.54
C GLY A 166 -7.13 5.89 5.20
N VAL A 167 -6.04 6.08 5.94
CA VAL A 167 -4.82 5.25 5.78
C VAL A 167 -5.13 3.77 6.01
N CYS A 168 -5.83 3.43 7.08
CA CYS A 168 -6.15 2.05 7.41
C CYS A 168 -7.04 1.40 6.34
N LEU A 169 -8.10 2.10 5.92
CA LEU A 169 -9.01 1.64 4.88
C LEU A 169 -8.26 1.44 3.55
N SER A 170 -7.38 2.36 3.18
CA SER A 170 -6.54 2.20 1.99
C SER A 170 -5.57 1.03 2.09
N GLY A 171 -4.96 0.80 3.25
CA GLY A 171 -4.13 -0.39 3.48
C GLY A 171 -4.91 -1.69 3.26
N ILE A 172 -6.12 -1.77 3.83
CA ILE A 172 -7.02 -2.93 3.65
C ILE A 172 -7.41 -3.10 2.18
N ALA A 173 -7.81 -2.01 1.52
CA ALA A 173 -8.20 -2.03 0.11
C ALA A 173 -7.05 -2.44 -0.83
N LEU A 174 -5.82 -2.02 -0.52
CA LEU A 174 -4.62 -2.41 -1.26
C LEU A 174 -4.37 -3.92 -1.13
N VAL A 175 -4.39 -4.45 0.09
CA VAL A 175 -4.21 -5.90 0.32
C VAL A 175 -5.29 -6.72 -0.39
N LEU A 176 -6.56 -6.32 -0.26
CA LEU A 176 -7.68 -6.99 -0.93
C LEU A 176 -7.59 -6.88 -2.46
N GLY A 177 -7.19 -5.72 -2.98
CA GLY A 177 -7.04 -5.47 -4.42
C GLY A 177 -5.91 -6.29 -5.03
N CYS A 178 -4.77 -6.37 -4.34
CA CYS A 178 -3.65 -7.22 -4.77
C CYS A 178 -4.00 -8.71 -4.67
N TYR A 179 -4.75 -9.12 -3.63
CA TYR A 179 -5.28 -10.48 -3.55
C TYR A 179 -6.23 -10.79 -4.71
N ALA A 180 -7.16 -9.88 -4.98
CA ALA A 180 -8.12 -9.98 -6.06
C ALA A 180 -7.44 -10.03 -7.43
N PHE A 181 -6.45 -9.17 -7.66
CA PHE A 181 -5.65 -9.15 -8.89
C PHE A 181 -4.92 -10.48 -9.12
N ALA A 182 -4.37 -11.08 -8.06
CA ALA A 182 -3.64 -12.33 -8.16
C ALA A 182 -4.57 -13.53 -8.41
N ARG A 183 -5.75 -13.55 -7.80
CA ARG A 183 -6.55 -14.79 -7.71
C ARG A 183 -7.91 -14.79 -8.40
N THR A 184 -8.54 -13.64 -8.64
CA THR A 184 -9.90 -13.60 -9.20
C THR A 184 -9.86 -13.54 -10.73
N THR A 185 -10.95 -13.91 -11.38
CA THR A 185 -11.18 -13.59 -12.81
C THR A 185 -11.35 -12.08 -13.03
N HIS A 186 -11.89 -11.35 -12.05
CA HIS A 186 -12.07 -9.90 -12.09
C HIS A 186 -10.79 -9.13 -11.69
N ARG A 187 -9.66 -9.51 -12.30
CA ARG A 187 -8.33 -8.94 -12.00
C ARG A 187 -8.28 -7.44 -12.20
N ILE A 188 -8.97 -6.93 -13.22
CA ILE A 188 -9.00 -5.50 -13.54
C ILE A 188 -9.63 -4.70 -12.39
N LEU A 189 -10.76 -5.15 -11.83
CA LEU A 189 -11.36 -4.46 -10.68
C LEU A 189 -10.45 -4.49 -9.46
N GLY A 190 -9.81 -5.64 -9.18
CA GLY A 190 -8.83 -5.76 -8.10
C GLY A 190 -7.62 -4.82 -8.29
N PHE A 191 -7.14 -4.70 -9.53
CA PHE A 191 -6.08 -3.77 -9.89
C PHE A 191 -6.49 -2.31 -9.68
N ILE A 192 -7.68 -1.92 -10.16
CA ILE A 192 -8.20 -0.55 -9.98
C ILE A 192 -8.36 -0.23 -8.49
N GLY A 193 -8.94 -1.14 -7.71
CA GLY A 193 -9.08 -0.98 -6.25
C GLY A 193 -7.73 -0.82 -5.55
N ALA A 194 -6.75 -1.67 -5.89
CA ALA A 194 -5.38 -1.55 -5.38
C ALA A 194 -4.71 -0.24 -5.80
N PHE A 195 -4.91 0.20 -7.03
CA PHE A 195 -4.33 1.44 -7.55
C PHE A 195 -4.89 2.67 -6.84
N ILE A 196 -6.22 2.77 -6.70
CA ILE A 196 -6.88 3.87 -5.96
C ILE A 196 -6.43 3.87 -4.50
N ALA A 197 -6.39 2.69 -3.86
CA ALA A 197 -5.88 2.56 -2.50
C ALA A 197 -4.42 3.04 -2.37
N GLY A 198 -3.58 2.72 -3.37
CA GLY A 198 -2.22 3.22 -3.45
C GLY A 198 -2.15 4.75 -3.59
N LEU A 199 -3.00 5.35 -4.41
CA LEU A 199 -3.11 6.81 -4.55
C LEU A 199 -3.61 7.49 -3.28
N ASN A 200 -4.55 6.88 -2.57
CA ASN A 200 -5.03 7.38 -1.29
C ASN A 200 -3.93 7.38 -0.24
N LEU A 201 -3.18 6.27 -0.11
CA LEU A 201 -2.01 6.20 0.78
C LEU A 201 -0.98 7.29 0.43
N PHE A 202 -0.77 7.52 -0.87
CA PHE A 202 0.09 8.61 -1.34
C PHE A 202 -0.44 9.98 -0.90
N GLY A 203 -1.74 10.26 -1.09
CA GLY A 203 -2.38 11.49 -0.63
C GLY A 203 -2.30 11.69 0.88
N CYS A 204 -2.50 10.64 1.69
CA CYS A 204 -2.39 10.69 3.15
C CYS A 204 -1.01 11.11 3.62
N CYS A 205 0.04 10.67 2.93
CA CYS A 205 1.39 11.01 3.35
C CYS A 205 1.73 12.48 3.03
N GLY A 206 1.18 13.05 1.95
CA GLY A 206 1.23 14.49 1.72
C GLY A 206 0.50 15.29 2.82
N PHE A 207 -0.61 14.75 3.31
CA PHE A 207 -1.33 15.30 4.46
C PHE A 207 -0.51 15.27 5.75
N TYR A 208 0.18 14.16 6.03
CA TYR A 208 1.09 14.06 7.17
C TYR A 208 2.26 15.03 7.05
N ALA A 209 2.88 15.15 5.86
CA ALA A 209 3.94 16.12 5.65
C ALA A 209 3.46 17.54 5.96
N ALA A 210 2.25 17.90 5.53
CA ALA A 210 1.63 19.19 5.84
C ALA A 210 1.39 19.39 7.35
N LEU A 211 0.87 18.38 8.05
CA LEU A 211 0.73 18.40 9.53
C LEU A 211 2.06 18.56 10.28
N TYR A 212 3.17 18.06 9.70
CA TYR A 212 4.49 18.16 10.31
C TYR A 212 5.23 19.46 9.96
N GLU A 213 4.81 20.19 8.91
CA GLU A 213 5.37 21.51 8.58
C GLU A 213 4.85 22.63 9.49
N ASP A 214 3.71 22.45 10.15
CA ASP A 214 3.19 23.31 11.23
C ASP A 214 4.04 23.24 12.52
#